data_AF-A0A350I965-F1
#
_entry.id   AF-A0A350I965-F1
#
_cell.length_a   1.000
_cell.length_b   1.000
_cell.length_c   1.000
_cell.angle_alpha   90.00
_cell.angle_beta   90.00
_cell.angle_gamma   90.00
#
_symmetry.space_group_name_H-M   'P 1'
#
loop_
_entity.id
_entity.type
_entity.pdbx_description
1 polymer ?
#
loop_
_entity_poly.entity_id
_entity_poly.type
_entity_poly.pdbx_seq_one_letter_code
_entity_poly.pdbx_strand_id
1 'polypeptide(L)'
;MIRKTTRASEIVIDLDGPNGNAFYLLKVAKEYAHSMGMKASPIMSEMCAGTDYYKLVKVFEKYFGHFVVLETNNPELLKYMQK
;
A
#
# COMPACT_ATOMS: atom_id res chain seq x y z
N MET A 1 -29.91 -12.11 4.22
CA MET A 1 -29.53 -11.37 5.46
C MET A 1 -28.52 -10.30 5.09
N ILE A 2 -28.79 -9.03 5.41
CA ILE A 2 -27.84 -7.93 5.25
C ILE A 2 -27.15 -7.76 6.62
N ARG A 3 -25.82 -7.81 6.67
CA ARG A 3 -25.06 -7.55 7.91
C ARG A 3 -25.16 -6.05 8.26
N LYS A 4 -25.37 -5.74 9.55
CA LYS A 4 -25.20 -4.37 10.06
C LYS A 4 -23.76 -3.93 9.79
N THR A 5 -23.60 -2.73 9.25
CA THR A 5 -22.28 -2.14 8.98
C THR A 5 -21.52 -2.01 10.29
N THR A 6 -20.51 -2.86 10.49
CA THR A 6 -19.45 -2.61 11.47
C THR A 6 -18.60 -1.47 10.92
N ARG A 7 -18.04 -0.60 11.79
CA ARG A 7 -17.07 0.42 11.35
C ARG A 7 -16.11 -0.21 10.34
N ALA A 8 -15.88 0.46 9.22
CA ALA A 8 -14.92 0.00 8.22
C ALA A 8 -13.61 -0.28 8.97
N SER A 9 -13.26 -1.57 9.07
CA SER A 9 -11.96 -1.96 9.58
C SER A 9 -10.93 -1.27 8.70
N GLU A 10 -9.94 -0.62 9.32
CA GLU A 10 -8.78 -0.11 8.58
C GLU A 10 -8.29 -1.20 7.64
N ILE A 11 -8.01 -0.83 6.38
CA ILE A 11 -7.45 -1.78 5.44
C ILE A 11 -6.00 -2.00 5.87
N VAL A 12 -5.73 -3.11 6.54
CA VAL A 12 -4.38 -3.43 7.01
C VAL A 12 -3.71 -4.36 6.00
N ILE A 13 -2.50 -4.00 5.57
CA ILE A 13 -1.62 -4.87 4.79
C ILE A 13 -0.42 -5.21 5.68
N ASP A 14 -0.35 -6.48 6.08
CA ASP A 14 0.82 -7.06 6.73
C ASP A 14 1.95 -7.25 5.69
N LEU A 15 3.01 -6.46 5.82
CA LEU A 15 4.18 -6.48 4.95
C LEU A 15 5.15 -7.62 5.27
N ASP A 16 5.05 -8.22 6.46
CA ASP A 16 5.85 -9.38 6.82
C ASP A 16 5.14 -10.69 6.39
N GLY A 17 3.85 -10.59 6.07
CA GLY A 17 3.02 -11.66 5.55
C GLY A 17 3.13 -11.88 4.03
N PRO A 18 2.34 -12.83 3.49
CA PRO A 18 2.38 -13.18 2.06
C PRO A 18 2.01 -12.01 1.13
N ASN A 19 1.25 -11.05 1.65
CA ASN A 19 0.80 -9.86 0.93
C ASN A 19 1.82 -8.72 0.95
N GLY A 20 2.96 -8.87 1.64
CA GLY A 20 3.96 -7.82 1.71
C GLY A 20 4.82 -7.66 0.47
N ASN A 21 4.78 -8.59 -0.47
CA ASN A 21 5.64 -8.53 -1.65
C ASN A 21 5.28 -7.37 -2.60
N ALA A 22 6.26 -6.92 -3.38
CA ALA A 22 6.11 -5.81 -4.33
C ALA A 22 4.97 -6.02 -5.35
N PHE A 23 4.79 -7.23 -5.88
CA PHE A 23 3.78 -7.50 -6.89
C PHE A 23 2.36 -7.37 -6.32
N TYR A 24 2.15 -7.78 -5.08
CA TYR A 24 0.88 -7.58 -4.40
C TYR A 24 0.58 -6.10 -4.20
N LEU A 25 1.54 -5.32 -3.68
CA LEU A 25 1.38 -3.88 -3.50
C LEU A 25 1.10 -3.15 -4.81
N LEU A 26 1.78 -3.52 -5.90
CA LEU A 26 1.52 -2.98 -7.24
C LEU A 26 0.12 -3.30 -7.75
N LYS A 27 -0.36 -4.54 -7.54
CA LYS A 27 -1.71 -4.94 -7.91
C LYS A 27 -2.75 -4.12 -7.14
N VAL A 28 -2.60 -4.04 -5.82
CA VAL A 28 -3.52 -3.31 -4.94
C VAL A 28 -3.51 -1.81 -5.24
N ALA A 29 -2.35 -1.21 -5.48
CA ALA A 29 -2.23 0.19 -5.87
C ALA A 29 -3.03 0.50 -7.15
N LYS A 30 -2.95 -0.39 -8.15
CA LYS A 30 -3.72 -0.25 -9.39
C LYS A 30 -5.23 -0.34 -9.14
N GLU A 31 -5.67 -1.30 -8.33
CA GLU A 31 -7.08 -1.47 -7.97
C GLU A 31 -7.62 -0.27 -7.22
N TYR A 32 -6.87 0.25 -6.24
CA TYR A 32 -7.24 1.41 -5.45
C TYR A 32 -7.28 2.69 -6.26
N ALA A 33 -6.26 2.93 -7.09
CA ALA A 33 -6.25 4.07 -8.01
C ALA A 33 -7.52 4.11 -8.87
N HIS A 34 -7.93 2.96 -9.43
CA HIS A 34 -9.16 2.87 -10.21
C HIS A 34 -10.42 3.10 -9.36
N SER A 35 -10.49 2.53 -8.16
CA SER A 35 -11.64 2.71 -7.26
C SER A 35 -11.85 4.17 -6.83
N MET A 36 -10.76 4.95 -6.80
CA MET A 36 -10.75 6.36 -6.44
C MET A 36 -10.89 7.30 -7.64
N GLY A 37 -11.06 6.76 -8.86
CA GLY A 37 -11.13 7.56 -10.09
C GLY A 37 -9.80 8.20 -10.50
N MET A 38 -8.68 7.74 -9.94
CA MET A 38 -7.33 8.20 -10.28
C MET A 38 -6.78 7.43 -11.49
N LYS A 39 -5.84 8.06 -12.22
CA LYS A 39 -5.08 7.37 -13.25
C LYS A 39 -4.03 6.47 -12.58
N ALA A 40 -4.12 5.16 -12.79
CA ALA A 40 -3.14 4.23 -12.22
C ALA A 40 -1.74 4.37 -12.85
N SER A 41 -1.65 4.72 -14.14
CA SER A 41 -0.36 4.70 -14.87
C SER A 41 0.75 5.56 -14.22
N PRO A 42 0.51 6.82 -13.82
CA PRO A 42 1.53 7.60 -13.12
C PRO A 42 1.96 7.00 -11.78
N ILE A 43 1.00 6.50 -10.99
CA ILE A 43 1.27 5.87 -9.68
C ILE A 43 2.13 4.61 -9.88
N MET A 44 1.75 3.76 -10.83
CA MET A 44 2.49 2.54 -11.17
C MET A 44 3.89 2.86 -11.69
N SER A 45 4.02 3.91 -12.50
CA SER A 45 5.34 4.34 -12.98
C SER A 45 6.22 4.82 -11.84
N GLU A 46 5.69 5.57 -10.87
CA GLU A 46 6.44 6.04 -9.69
C GLU A 46 6.84 4.87 -8.78
N MET A 47 5.93 3.92 -8.54
CA MET A 47 6.22 2.71 -7.76
C MET A 47 7.28 1.83 -8.43
N CYS A 48 7.34 1.82 -9.76
CA CYS A 48 8.31 1.05 -10.55
C CYS A 48 9.57 1.86 -10.95
N ALA A 49 9.67 3.14 -10.62
CA ALA A 49 10.78 4.01 -11.04
C ALA A 49 12.13 3.69 -10.37
N GLY A 50 12.19 2.65 -9.54
CA GLY A 50 13.41 2.18 -8.90
C GLY A 50 13.40 0.68 -8.64
N THR A 51 14.52 0.16 -8.17
CA THR A 51 14.71 -1.27 -7.84
C THR A 51 14.53 -1.58 -6.35
N ASP A 52 14.24 -0.56 -5.54
CA ASP A 52 14.23 -0.63 -4.07
C ASP A 52 12.80 -0.81 -3.54
N TYR A 53 12.59 -1.91 -2.81
CA TYR A 53 11.33 -2.22 -2.17
C TYR A 53 10.90 -1.14 -1.16
N TYR A 54 11.82 -0.54 -0.39
CA TYR A 54 11.45 0.48 0.61
C TYR A 54 10.92 1.75 -0.05
N LYS A 55 11.45 2.11 -1.23
CA LYS A 55 10.90 3.20 -2.05
C LYS A 55 9.50 2.87 -2.56
N LEU A 56 9.29 1.64 -3.04
CA LEU A 56 7.97 1.19 -3.50
C LEU A 56 6.93 1.29 -2.37
N VAL A 57 7.26 0.83 -1.17
CA VAL A 57 6.40 0.93 0.01
C VAL A 57 6.12 2.40 0.36
N LYS A 58 7.14 3.28 0.29
CA LYS A 58 6.98 4.72 0.60
C LYS A 58 6.07 5.42 -0.40
N VAL A 59 6.17 5.07 -1.68
CA VAL A 59 5.28 5.59 -2.73
C VAL A 59 3.86 5.07 -2.52
N PHE A 60 3.69 3.78 -2.19
CA PHE A 60 2.37 3.23 -1.87
C PHE A 60 1.72 4.00 -0.70
N GLU A 61 2.45 4.17 0.40
CA GLU A 61 1.98 4.88 1.59
C GLU A 61 1.60 6.34 1.27
N LYS A 62 2.42 7.04 0.47
CA LYS A 62 2.14 8.40 0.01
C LYS A 62 0.77 8.53 -0.69
N TYR A 63 0.36 7.54 -1.48
CA TYR A 63 -0.90 7.58 -2.22
C TYR A 63 -2.09 7.02 -1.43
N PHE A 64 -1.88 5.96 -0.64
CA PHE A 64 -2.97 5.18 -0.06
C PHE A 64 -2.97 5.12 1.49
N GLY A 65 -1.94 5.65 2.15
CA GLY A 65 -1.80 5.67 3.61
C GLY A 65 -2.91 6.43 4.36
N HIS A 66 -3.72 7.20 3.63
CA HIS A 66 -4.89 7.87 4.21
C HIS A 66 -6.07 6.92 4.51
N PHE A 67 -6.05 5.68 4.00
CA PHE A 67 -7.07 4.66 4.27
C PHE A 67 -6.53 3.22 4.34
N VAL A 68 -5.24 3.03 4.07
CA VAL A 68 -4.53 1.76 4.22
C VAL A 68 -3.49 1.92 5.32
N VAL A 69 -3.38 0.94 6.20
CA VAL A 69 -2.32 0.85 7.22
C VAL A 69 -1.36 -0.25 6.79
N LEU A 70 -0.07 0.08 6.71
CA LEU A 70 1.00 -0.87 6.44
C LEU A 70 1.62 -1.31 7.77
N GLU A 71 1.54 -2.60 8.07
CA GLU A 71 2.10 -3.19 9.29
C GLU A 71 3.38 -3.96 8.97
N THR A 72 4.44 -3.73 9.74
CA THR A 72 5.71 -4.45 9.61
C THR A 72 6.48 -4.41 10.92
N ASN A 73 7.21 -5.47 11.20
CA ASN A 73 8.17 -5.58 12.29
C ASN A 73 9.60 -5.35 11.80
N ASN A 74 9.81 -5.05 10.51
CA ASN A 74 11.14 -4.77 9.96
C ASN A 74 11.65 -3.39 10.44
N PRO A 75 12.69 -3.34 11.30
CA PRO A 75 13.18 -2.09 11.88
C PRO A 75 13.84 -1.16 10.85
N GLU A 76 14.41 -1.70 9.78
CA GLU A 76 15.03 -0.90 8.72
C GLU A 76 13.98 -0.16 7.91
N LEU A 77 12.88 -0.84 7.58
CA LEU A 77 11.75 -0.26 6.85
C LEU A 77 11.08 0.84 7.69
N LEU A 78 10.85 0.59 8.98
CA LEU A 78 10.33 1.62 9.90
C LEU A 78 11.24 2.85 9.96
N LYS A 79 12.56 2.64 10.10
CA LYS A 79 13.54 3.73 10.08
C LYS A 79 13.58 4.47 8.73
N TYR A 80 13.33 3.77 7.63
CA TYR A 80 13.27 4.38 6.30
C TYR A 80 12.04 5.28 6.15
N MET A 81 10.89 4.88 6.68
CA MET A 81 9.64 5.65 6.60
C MET A 81 9.64 6.91 7.46
N GLN A 82 10.44 6.96 8.53
CA GLN A 82 10.59 8.13 9.40
C GLN A 82 11.54 9.21 8.87
N LYS A 83 12.20 8.97 7.72
CA LYS A 83 13.09 9.93 7.04
C LYS A 83 12.36 10.73 5.97
#